data_AF-A0A2V5HWZ9-F1
#
_entry.id   AF-A0A2V5HWZ9-F1
#
_cell.length_a   1.000
_cell.length_b   1.000
_cell.length_c   1.000
_cell.angle_alpha   90.00
_cell.angle_beta   90.00
_cell.angle_gamma   90.00
#
_symmetry.space_group_name_H-M   'P 1'
#
loop_
_entity.id
_entity.type
_entity.pdbx_description
1 polymer ?
#
loop_
_entity_poly.entity_id
_entity_poly.type
_entity_poly.pdbx_seq_one_letter_code
_entity_poly.pdbx_strand_id
1 'polypeptide(L)'
;GLNTIVDAIKVSRQIFQRMKAYVQYRIALCLHLEIYLVTSMLVIKETIRADLIVFLALFADLATIAVAYDNAHYEPRPVEWQLPRIWVISVVLGVLLTAGTWIMRGTIFLSNGGIIENWGHPQGILFLEVALNENWLIFVTREAHTWPSWQLVGAILGVDIIATLLCVFGWLTGGAFEQTSPPDQVTFSEGPTSIVTVIVVWGFSIG
;
A
#
# COMPACT_ATOMS: atom_id res chain seq x y z
N GLY A 1 -28.64 7.11 34.96
CA GLY A 1 -29.31 6.01 34.24
C GLY A 1 -29.37 6.26 32.75
N LEU A 2 -30.00 7.35 32.29
CA LEU A 2 -30.16 7.59 30.86
C LEU A 2 -28.85 8.02 30.16
N ASN A 3 -28.02 8.85 30.82
CA ASN A 3 -26.74 9.29 30.26
C ASN A 3 -25.79 8.12 29.95
N THR A 4 -25.73 7.11 30.81
CA THR A 4 -24.92 5.90 30.58
C THR A 4 -25.35 5.13 29.33
N ILE A 5 -26.65 5.13 29.00
CA ILE A 5 -27.18 4.50 27.79
C ILE A 5 -26.78 5.32 26.56
N VAL A 6 -26.91 6.66 26.64
CA VAL A 6 -26.53 7.56 25.55
C VAL A 6 -25.03 7.47 25.26
N ASP A 7 -24.19 7.40 26.28
CA ASP A 7 -22.74 7.28 26.11
C ASP A 7 -22.34 5.91 25.54
N ALA A 8 -22.99 4.83 25.97
CA ALA A 8 -22.80 3.50 25.35
C ALA A 8 -23.13 3.50 23.85
N ILE A 9 -24.22 4.19 23.44
CA ILE A 9 -24.59 4.31 22.03
C ILE A 9 -23.53 5.11 21.25
N LYS A 10 -22.99 6.19 21.82
CA LYS A 10 -21.92 6.98 21.16
C LYS A 10 -20.66 6.15 20.93
N VAL A 11 -20.22 5.40 21.94
CA VAL A 11 -19.03 4.52 21.84
C VAL A 11 -19.26 3.43 20.80
N SER A 12 -20.43 2.80 20.78
CA SER A 12 -20.78 1.78 19.78
C SER A 12 -20.68 2.32 18.35
N ARG A 13 -21.15 3.55 18.08
CA ARG A 13 -21.05 4.18 16.76
C ARG A 13 -19.60 4.47 16.36
N GLN A 14 -18.76 4.91 17.30
CA GLN A 14 -17.34 5.14 17.04
C GLN A 14 -16.61 3.85 16.65
N ILE A 15 -16.86 2.75 17.36
CA ILE A 15 -16.28 1.44 17.04
C ILE A 15 -16.72 0.99 15.65
N PHE A 16 -18.01 1.18 15.33
CA PHE A 16 -18.56 0.75 14.06
C PHE A 16 -17.98 1.51 12.87
N GLN A 17 -17.76 2.82 12.99
CA GLN A 17 -17.11 3.61 11.93
C GLN A 17 -15.65 3.19 11.72
N ARG A 18 -14.91 2.94 12.81
CA ARG A 18 -13.54 2.38 12.72
C ARG A 18 -13.53 1.06 11.99
N MET A 19 -14.47 0.18 12.32
CA MET A 19 -14.59 -1.13 11.70
C MET A 19 -14.91 -1.04 10.20
N LYS A 20 -15.78 -0.10 9.80
CA LYS A 20 -16.11 0.13 8.39
C LYS A 20 -14.90 0.58 7.57
N ALA A 21 -14.16 1.59 8.04
CA ALA A 21 -12.95 2.06 7.37
C ALA A 21 -11.87 0.96 7.30
N TYR A 22 -11.67 0.23 8.41
CA TYR A 22 -10.75 -0.90 8.48
C TYR A 22 -11.09 -2.01 7.47
N VAL A 23 -12.36 -2.43 7.40
CA VAL A 23 -12.81 -3.46 6.46
C VAL A 23 -12.63 -2.98 5.02
N GLN A 24 -12.96 -1.72 4.74
CA GLN A 24 -12.79 -1.15 3.41
C GLN A 24 -11.32 -1.19 2.96
N TYR A 25 -10.40 -0.79 3.84
CA TYR A 25 -8.96 -0.84 3.64
C TYR A 25 -8.45 -2.26 3.42
N ARG A 26 -8.78 -3.21 4.32
CA ARG A 26 -8.30 -4.61 4.23
C ARG A 26 -8.75 -5.29 2.94
N ILE A 27 -10.00 -5.10 2.53
CA ILE A 27 -10.51 -5.68 1.27
C ILE A 27 -9.77 -5.07 0.07
N ALA A 28 -9.56 -3.75 0.06
CA ALA A 28 -8.84 -3.08 -1.02
C ALA A 28 -7.37 -3.56 -1.12
N LEU A 29 -6.69 -3.73 0.01
CA LEU A 29 -5.31 -4.22 0.06
C LEU A 29 -5.18 -5.65 -0.47
N CYS A 30 -6.03 -6.57 -0.01
CA CYS A 30 -6.02 -7.96 -0.50
C CYS A 30 -6.28 -8.02 -2.01
N LEU A 31 -7.30 -7.29 -2.50
CA LEU A 31 -7.61 -7.24 -3.93
C LEU A 31 -6.47 -6.64 -4.75
N HIS A 32 -5.83 -5.59 -4.25
CA HIS A 32 -4.70 -4.96 -4.93
C HIS A 32 -3.57 -5.97 -5.18
N LEU A 33 -3.14 -6.66 -4.12
CA LEU A 33 -2.04 -7.63 -4.15
C LEU A 33 -2.40 -8.88 -4.96
N GLU A 34 -3.62 -9.40 -4.82
CA GLU A 34 -4.10 -10.55 -5.60
C GLU A 34 -4.15 -10.25 -7.10
N ILE A 35 -4.79 -9.14 -7.51
CA ILE A 35 -4.91 -8.77 -8.92
C ILE A 35 -3.53 -8.50 -9.51
N TYR A 36 -2.64 -7.83 -8.76
CA TYR A 36 -1.29 -7.53 -9.22
C TYR A 36 -0.46 -8.80 -9.45
N LEU A 37 -0.44 -9.73 -8.48
CA LEU A 37 0.30 -11.00 -8.61
C LEU A 37 -0.24 -11.86 -9.75
N VAL A 38 -1.56 -11.99 -9.87
CA VAL A 38 -2.20 -12.77 -10.94
C VAL A 38 -1.88 -12.16 -12.31
N THR A 39 -1.96 -10.84 -12.44
CA THR A 39 -1.67 -10.14 -13.70
C THR A 39 -0.19 -10.26 -14.07
N SER A 40 0.72 -10.13 -13.11
CA SER A 40 2.17 -10.34 -13.31
C SER A 40 2.48 -11.75 -13.84
N MET A 41 1.83 -12.77 -13.26
CA MET A 41 2.02 -14.16 -13.67
C MET A 41 1.46 -14.42 -15.08
N LEU A 42 0.33 -13.82 -15.45
CA LEU A 42 -0.30 -14.01 -16.76
C LEU A 42 0.42 -13.27 -17.90
N VAL A 43 0.87 -12.04 -17.66
CA VAL A 43 1.43 -11.18 -18.71
C VAL A 43 2.93 -11.41 -18.90
N ILE A 44 3.70 -11.41 -17.81
CA ILE A 44 5.18 -11.34 -17.84
C ILE A 44 5.82 -12.70 -17.51
N LYS A 45 5.02 -13.64 -16.98
CA LYS A 45 5.47 -14.95 -16.46
C LYS A 45 6.62 -14.82 -15.44
N GLU A 46 6.67 -13.70 -14.73
CA GLU A 46 7.62 -13.46 -13.64
C GLU A 46 6.91 -13.70 -12.30
N THR A 47 7.57 -14.45 -11.42
CA THR A 47 7.13 -14.60 -10.04
C THR A 47 7.94 -13.68 -9.14
N ILE A 48 7.26 -12.85 -8.35
CA ILE A 48 7.91 -12.07 -7.31
C ILE A 48 8.44 -13.03 -6.24
N ARG A 49 9.67 -12.80 -5.79
CA ARG A 49 10.29 -13.60 -4.71
C ARG A 49 9.40 -13.60 -3.47
N ALA A 50 9.19 -14.78 -2.90
CA ALA A 50 8.34 -14.98 -1.73
C ALA A 50 8.77 -14.11 -0.53
N ASP A 51 10.08 -13.90 -0.36
CA ASP A 51 10.62 -13.08 0.73
C ASP A 51 10.06 -11.65 0.72
N LEU A 52 9.96 -11.00 -0.45
CA LEU A 52 9.40 -9.64 -0.54
C LEU A 52 7.92 -9.59 -0.19
N ILE A 53 7.17 -10.62 -0.59
CA ILE A 53 5.75 -10.74 -0.27
C ILE A 53 5.56 -10.92 1.24
N VAL A 54 6.41 -11.70 1.90
CA VAL A 54 6.37 -11.88 3.37
C VAL A 54 6.65 -10.55 4.08
N PHE A 55 7.67 -9.81 3.65
CA PHE A 55 7.96 -8.49 4.24
C PHE A 55 6.83 -7.49 3.99
N LEU A 56 6.22 -7.50 2.80
CA LEU A 56 5.08 -6.66 2.49
C LEU A 56 3.88 -6.97 3.40
N ALA A 57 3.56 -8.25 3.57
CA ALA A 57 2.50 -8.68 4.48
C ALA A 57 2.76 -8.25 5.93
N LEU A 58 4.02 -8.32 6.38
CA LEU A 58 4.42 -7.88 7.72
C LEU A 58 4.24 -6.36 7.89
N PHE A 59 4.61 -5.56 6.89
CA PHE A 59 4.45 -4.10 6.94
C PHE A 59 2.98 -3.69 6.89
N ALA A 60 2.17 -4.34 6.04
CA ALA A 60 0.73 -4.14 5.99
C ALA A 60 0.07 -4.41 7.36
N ASP A 61 0.46 -5.49 8.04
CA ASP A 61 -0.07 -5.82 9.36
C ASP A 61 0.37 -4.83 10.44
N LEU A 62 1.63 -4.39 10.44
CA LEU A 62 2.12 -3.33 11.33
C LEU A 62 1.34 -2.03 11.16
N ALA A 63 1.10 -1.62 9.91
CA ALA A 63 0.32 -0.43 9.59
C ALA A 63 -1.13 -0.56 10.08
N THR A 64 -1.73 -1.75 10.01
CA THR A 64 -3.10 -1.96 10.50
C THR A 64 -3.25 -1.86 12.01
N ILE A 65 -2.22 -2.23 12.78
CA ILE A 65 -2.23 -2.05 14.24
C ILE A 65 -2.27 -0.56 14.57
N ALA A 66 -1.57 0.29 13.81
CA ALA A 66 -1.61 1.73 13.99
C ALA A 66 -3.01 2.34 13.75
N VAL A 67 -3.78 1.77 12.81
CA VAL A 67 -5.17 2.18 12.54
C VAL A 67 -6.10 1.95 13.75
N ALA A 68 -5.84 0.92 14.56
CA ALA A 68 -6.64 0.64 15.75
C ALA A 68 -6.61 1.79 16.79
N TYR A 69 -5.50 2.55 16.82
CA TYR A 69 -5.30 3.68 17.72
C TYR A 69 -5.85 5.00 17.16
N ASP A 70 -6.40 5.01 15.94
CA ASP A 70 -6.87 6.24 15.33
C ASP A 70 -8.17 6.76 15.96
N ASN A 71 -8.30 8.08 16.01
CA ASN A 71 -9.41 8.74 16.68
C ASN A 71 -10.59 8.95 15.71
N ALA A 72 -11.48 7.96 15.62
CA ALA A 72 -12.69 8.10 14.79
C ALA A 72 -13.73 9.04 15.39
N HIS A 73 -14.28 9.90 14.53
CA HIS A 73 -15.41 10.78 14.83
C HIS A 73 -16.70 9.96 15.04
N TYR A 74 -17.61 10.48 15.87
CA TYR A 74 -18.93 9.89 16.04
C TYR A 74 -19.92 10.55 15.09
N GLU A 75 -20.59 9.78 14.23
CA GLU A 75 -21.67 10.35 13.42
C GLU A 75 -22.95 10.53 14.26
N PRO A 76 -23.64 11.68 14.11
CA PRO A 76 -24.91 11.93 14.81
C PRO A 76 -26.06 11.06 14.27
N ARG A 77 -25.95 10.62 13.01
CA ARG A 77 -26.90 9.71 12.37
C ARG A 77 -26.63 8.25 12.77
N PRO A 78 -27.66 7.39 12.84
CA PRO A 78 -27.44 5.96 13.03
C PRO A 78 -26.61 5.43 11.86
N VAL A 79 -25.56 4.66 12.18
CA VAL A 79 -24.70 4.08 11.14
C VAL A 79 -25.35 2.81 10.62
N GLU A 80 -25.52 2.73 9.30
CA GLU A 80 -26.08 1.56 8.63
C GLU A 80 -24.97 0.66 8.05
N TRP A 81 -25.11 -0.66 8.25
CA TRP A 81 -24.20 -1.65 7.66
C TRP A 81 -24.57 -1.94 6.19
N GLN A 82 -24.09 -1.11 5.27
CA GLN A 82 -24.31 -1.30 3.85
C GLN A 82 -23.16 -2.09 3.21
N LEU A 83 -23.12 -3.42 3.42
CA LEU A 83 -22.10 -4.31 2.86
C LEU A 83 -21.86 -4.13 1.35
N PRO A 84 -22.90 -4.06 0.49
CA PRO A 84 -22.67 -3.93 -0.95
C PRO A 84 -21.94 -2.63 -1.31
N ARG A 85 -22.24 -1.55 -0.58
CA ARG A 85 -21.61 -0.25 -0.81
C ARG A 85 -20.13 -0.28 -0.42
N ILE A 86 -19.80 -0.86 0.74
CA ILE A 86 -18.40 -1.02 1.19
C ILE A 86 -17.63 -1.85 0.16
N TRP A 87 -18.20 -2.96 -0.30
CA TRP A 87 -17.58 -3.84 -1.27
C TRP A 87 -17.28 -3.15 -2.60
N VAL A 88 -18.25 -2.42 -3.17
CA VAL A 88 -18.04 -1.68 -4.43
C VAL A 88 -16.95 -0.63 -4.28
N ILE A 89 -16.94 0.13 -3.18
CA ILE A 89 -15.91 1.15 -2.95
C ILE A 89 -14.52 0.49 -2.84
N SER A 90 -14.40 -0.60 -2.07
CA SER A 90 -13.13 -1.33 -1.93
C SER A 90 -12.62 -1.91 -3.25
N VAL A 91 -13.51 -2.46 -4.09
CA VAL A 91 -13.13 -3.01 -5.40
C VAL A 91 -12.63 -1.90 -6.32
N VAL A 92 -13.34 -0.79 -6.41
CA VAL A 92 -12.92 0.36 -7.23
C VAL A 92 -11.57 0.90 -6.76
N LEU A 93 -11.37 1.01 -5.45
CA LEU A 93 -10.12 1.45 -4.87
C LEU A 93 -8.98 0.48 -5.20
N GLY A 94 -9.18 -0.83 -4.96
CA GLY A 94 -8.17 -1.85 -5.27
C GLY A 94 -7.77 -1.86 -6.74
N VAL A 95 -8.73 -1.77 -7.66
CA VAL A 95 -8.46 -1.70 -9.11
C VAL A 95 -7.70 -0.42 -9.48
N LEU A 96 -8.04 0.72 -8.87
CA LEU A 96 -7.32 1.98 -9.10
C LEU A 96 -5.86 1.88 -8.65
N LEU A 97 -5.60 1.30 -7.48
CA LEU A 97 -4.23 1.08 -7.01
C LEU A 97 -3.47 0.12 -7.94
N THR A 98 -4.10 -0.96 -8.38
CA THR A 98 -3.46 -1.91 -9.31
C THR A 98 -3.18 -1.28 -10.67
N ALA A 99 -4.06 -0.39 -11.15
CA ALA A 99 -3.77 0.39 -12.35
C ALA A 99 -2.58 1.33 -12.14
N GLY A 100 -2.48 1.97 -10.97
CA GLY A 100 -1.33 2.79 -10.58
C GLY A 100 -0.01 2.00 -10.61
N THR A 101 0.01 0.82 -9.98
CA THR A 101 1.22 -0.03 -9.97
C THR A 101 1.57 -0.57 -11.35
N TRP A 102 0.58 -0.83 -12.21
CA TRP A 102 0.83 -1.24 -13.58
C TRP A 102 1.39 -0.11 -14.45
N ILE A 103 0.94 1.14 -14.22
CA ILE A 103 1.49 2.33 -14.89
C ILE A 103 2.95 2.52 -14.48
N MET A 104 3.26 2.47 -13.19
CA MET A 104 4.63 2.60 -12.70
C MET A 104 5.53 1.48 -13.23
N ARG A 105 5.05 0.23 -13.22
CA ARG A 105 5.75 -0.89 -13.86
C ARG A 105 5.95 -0.66 -15.37
N GLY A 106 5.01 -0.04 -16.07
CA GLY A 106 5.18 0.38 -17.46
C GLY A 106 6.27 1.44 -17.64
N THR A 107 6.39 2.39 -16.71
CA THR A 107 7.45 3.42 -16.76
C THR A 107 8.86 2.86 -16.47
N ILE A 108 8.96 1.75 -15.73
CA ILE A 108 10.23 1.03 -15.51
C ILE A 108 10.81 0.49 -16.83
N PHE A 109 9.98 0.13 -17.80
CA PHE A 109 10.41 -0.43 -19.08
C PHE A 109 10.70 0.61 -20.18
N LEU A 110 10.56 1.91 -19.91
CA LEU A 110 10.77 2.95 -20.92
C LEU A 110 12.25 3.37 -21.03
N SER A 111 12.87 3.10 -22.19
CA SER A 111 14.31 3.29 -22.44
C SER A 111 14.82 4.76 -22.44
N ASN A 112 13.95 5.77 -22.58
CA ASN A 112 14.32 7.19 -22.64
C ASN A 112 13.41 8.02 -21.74
N GLY A 113 13.59 7.89 -20.42
CA GLY A 113 12.83 8.65 -19.41
C GLY A 113 12.12 7.80 -18.34
N GLY A 114 12.48 6.52 -18.19
CA GLY A 114 11.99 5.70 -17.09
C GLY A 114 12.51 6.17 -15.71
N ILE A 115 11.82 5.76 -14.65
CA ILE A 115 12.12 6.05 -13.23
C ILE A 115 13.50 5.48 -12.78
N ILE A 116 14.13 4.69 -13.64
CA ILE A 116 15.42 4.04 -13.39
C ILE A 116 16.53 4.88 -14.03
N GLU A 117 17.13 5.76 -13.23
CA GLU A 117 18.35 6.46 -13.61
C GLU A 117 19.55 5.62 -13.13
N ASN A 118 20.24 5.01 -14.11
CA ASN A 118 21.50 4.26 -14.00
C ASN A 118 21.50 2.88 -13.27
N TRP A 119 20.92 2.70 -12.07
CA TRP A 119 21.06 1.45 -11.27
C TRP A 119 19.85 1.19 -10.35
N GLY A 120 19.12 0.08 -10.55
CA GLY A 120 18.07 -0.35 -9.63
C GLY A 120 17.46 -1.70 -9.99
N HIS A 121 17.29 -2.57 -8.98
CA HIS A 121 16.65 -3.87 -9.14
C HIS A 121 15.12 -3.71 -9.18
N PRO A 122 14.42 -4.14 -10.25
CA PRO A 122 13.00 -3.86 -10.44
C PRO A 122 12.11 -4.43 -9.33
N GLN A 123 12.53 -5.54 -8.70
CA GLN A 123 11.78 -6.13 -7.58
C GLN A 123 11.86 -5.28 -6.30
N GLY A 124 12.97 -4.57 -6.07
CA GLY A 124 13.11 -3.69 -4.90
C GLY A 124 12.27 -2.41 -5.03
N ILE A 125 12.20 -1.87 -6.25
CA ILE A 125 11.37 -0.70 -6.58
C ILE A 125 9.89 -1.05 -6.42
N LEU A 126 9.46 -2.19 -6.97
CA LEU A 126 8.10 -2.68 -6.80
C LEU A 126 7.72 -2.91 -5.35
N PHE A 127 8.62 -3.52 -4.57
CA PHE A 127 8.40 -3.73 -3.14
C PHE A 127 8.18 -2.40 -2.42
N LEU A 128 9.04 -1.41 -2.69
CA LEU A 128 8.94 -0.09 -2.06
C LEU A 128 7.66 0.64 -2.47
N GLU A 129 7.31 0.58 -3.75
CA GLU A 129 6.09 1.20 -4.28
C GLU A 129 4.83 0.61 -3.64
N VAL A 130 4.71 -0.72 -3.60
CA VAL A 130 3.53 -1.37 -3.03
C VAL A 130 3.45 -1.08 -1.53
N ALA A 131 4.57 -1.13 -0.80
CA ALA A 131 4.59 -0.80 0.62
C ALA A 131 4.13 0.65 0.90
N LEU A 132 4.59 1.62 0.09
CA LEU A 132 4.16 3.02 0.22
C LEU A 132 2.67 3.17 -0.16
N ASN A 133 2.23 2.63 -1.29
CA ASN A 133 0.84 2.74 -1.72
C ASN A 133 -0.14 2.11 -0.71
N GLU A 134 0.20 0.98 -0.11
CA GLU A 134 -0.59 0.35 0.96
C GLU A 134 -0.70 1.27 2.19
N ASN A 135 0.40 1.88 2.61
CA ASN A 135 0.43 2.77 3.74
C ASN A 135 -0.35 4.08 3.49
N TRP A 136 -0.31 4.60 2.27
CA TRP A 136 -1.03 5.82 1.89
C TRP A 136 -2.53 5.56 1.66
N LEU A 137 -2.92 4.34 1.29
CA LEU A 137 -4.31 3.91 1.19
C LEU A 137 -5.09 4.09 2.50
N ILE A 138 -4.41 3.97 3.64
CA ILE A 138 -5.00 4.20 4.97
C ILE A 138 -5.54 5.63 5.07
N PHE A 139 -4.83 6.62 4.52
CA PHE A 139 -5.28 8.00 4.52
C PHE A 139 -6.46 8.24 3.58
N VAL A 140 -6.48 7.58 2.42
CA VAL A 140 -7.57 7.71 1.42
C VAL A 140 -8.87 7.06 1.91
N THR A 141 -8.76 5.93 2.62
CA THR A 141 -9.93 5.23 3.19
C THR A 141 -10.45 5.86 4.48
N ARG A 142 -9.71 6.80 5.09
CA ARG A 142 -10.17 7.52 6.28
C ARG A 142 -11.20 8.59 5.92
N GLU A 143 -12.26 8.65 6.71
CA GLU A 143 -13.30 9.66 6.56
C GLU A 143 -12.76 11.08 6.87
N ALA A 144 -12.97 12.02 5.94
CA ALA A 144 -12.25 13.29 5.81
C ALA A 144 -12.57 14.38 6.86
N HIS A 145 -13.30 14.05 7.93
CA HIS A 145 -13.79 15.07 8.87
C HIS A 145 -12.83 15.41 10.02
N THR A 146 -11.88 14.53 10.36
CA THR A 146 -10.91 14.76 11.44
C THR A 146 -9.47 14.62 10.94
N TRP A 147 -8.57 15.46 11.46
CA TRP A 147 -7.14 15.36 11.21
C TRP A 147 -6.58 14.05 11.80
N PRO A 148 -5.58 13.43 11.14
CA PRO A 148 -5.01 12.18 11.64
C PRO A 148 -4.42 12.40 13.03
N SER A 149 -4.46 11.37 13.88
CA SER A 149 -3.61 11.40 15.07
C SER A 149 -2.13 11.46 14.65
N TRP A 150 -1.35 12.27 15.35
CA TRP A 150 0.10 12.37 15.10
C TRP A 150 0.81 11.02 15.30
N GLN A 151 0.23 10.15 16.12
CA GLN A 151 0.70 8.79 16.36
C GLN A 151 0.52 7.89 15.13
N LEU A 152 -0.61 7.99 14.43
CA LEU A 152 -0.84 7.23 13.19
C LEU A 152 0.12 7.66 12.08
N VAL A 153 0.30 8.98 11.89
CA VAL A 153 1.23 9.50 10.87
C VAL A 153 2.67 9.11 11.19
N GLY A 154 3.09 9.24 12.45
CA GLY A 154 4.43 8.86 12.88
C GLY A 154 4.70 7.36 12.76
N ALA A 155 3.71 6.51 13.06
CA ALA A 155 3.84 5.06 12.92
C ALA A 155 3.99 4.64 11.44
N ILE A 156 3.16 5.20 10.56
CA ILE A 156 3.21 4.92 9.12
C ILE A 156 4.53 5.41 8.52
N LEU A 157 4.94 6.64 8.82
CA LEU A 157 6.23 7.17 8.37
C LEU A 157 7.41 6.34 8.90
N GLY A 158 7.32 5.80 10.11
CA GLY A 158 8.32 4.88 10.64
C GLY A 158 8.43 3.60 9.83
N VAL A 159 7.31 3.01 9.44
CA VAL A 159 7.26 1.83 8.55
C VAL A 159 7.84 2.16 7.17
N ASP A 160 7.47 3.30 6.59
CA ASP A 160 7.99 3.76 5.29
C ASP A 160 9.51 3.99 5.33
N ILE A 161 10.02 4.58 6.41
CA ILE A 161 11.47 4.78 6.60
C ILE A 161 12.19 3.43 6.70
N ILE A 162 11.63 2.45 7.41
CA ILE A 162 12.24 1.12 7.49
C ILE A 162 12.24 0.43 6.11
N ALA A 163 11.13 0.50 5.38
CA ALA A 163 11.01 -0.07 4.03
C ALA A 163 12.00 0.57 3.04
N THR A 164 12.15 1.90 3.08
CA THR A 164 13.14 2.62 2.25
C THR A 164 14.57 2.23 2.61
N LEU A 165 14.92 2.13 3.89
CA LEU A 165 16.26 1.70 4.32
C LEU A 165 16.57 0.26 3.85
N LEU A 166 15.61 -0.67 3.95
CA LEU A 166 15.78 -2.04 3.45
C LEU A 166 16.04 -2.09 1.94
N CYS A 167 15.43 -1.17 1.19
CA CYS A 167 15.60 -1.05 -0.26
C CYS A 167 16.94 -0.39 -0.64
N VAL A 168 17.36 0.66 0.07
CA VAL A 168 18.62 1.38 -0.16
C VAL A 168 19.84 0.54 0.24
N PHE A 169 19.78 -0.19 1.34
CA PHE A 169 20.88 -1.08 1.74
C PHE A 169 20.96 -2.37 0.91
N GLY A 170 19.97 -2.61 0.04
CA GLY A 170 19.94 -3.77 -0.83
C GLY A 170 19.78 -5.10 -0.09
N TRP A 171 19.31 -5.09 1.16
CA TRP A 171 19.11 -6.29 1.97
C TRP A 171 18.08 -7.24 1.31
N LEU A 172 17.10 -6.69 0.58
CA LEU A 172 16.06 -7.44 -0.12
C LEU A 172 16.30 -7.62 -1.63
N THR A 173 17.36 -7.03 -2.20
CA THR A 173 17.70 -7.15 -3.63
C THR A 173 18.64 -8.30 -3.97
N GLY A 174 18.99 -9.16 -2.99
CA GLY A 174 19.78 -10.37 -3.23
C GLY A 174 18.95 -11.52 -3.83
N GLY A 175 18.93 -11.64 -5.15
CA GLY A 175 18.39 -12.79 -5.87
C GLY A 175 18.58 -12.64 -7.37
N ALA A 176 19.10 -13.68 -8.03
CA ALA A 176 19.33 -13.68 -9.47
C ALA A 176 18.06 -13.26 -10.23
N PHE A 177 18.18 -12.25 -11.08
CA PHE A 177 17.08 -11.82 -11.94
C PHE A 177 16.74 -12.96 -12.92
N GLU A 178 15.58 -13.59 -12.74
CA GLU A 178 15.05 -14.51 -13.73
C GLU A 178 14.43 -13.70 -14.88
N GLN A 179 14.96 -13.91 -16.08
CA GLN A 179 14.63 -13.13 -17.26
C GLN A 179 13.12 -13.21 -17.58
N THR A 180 12.47 -12.06 -17.61
CA THR A 180 11.08 -11.86 -18.02
C THR A 180 10.87 -12.25 -19.49
N SER A 181 9.65 -12.66 -19.85
CA SER A 181 9.25 -12.94 -21.23
C SER A 181 8.05 -12.07 -21.61
N PRO A 182 8.15 -11.12 -22.57
CA PRO A 182 9.28 -10.86 -23.47
C PRO A 182 10.51 -10.25 -22.76
N PRO A 183 11.73 -10.47 -23.31
CA PRO A 183 12.98 -10.05 -22.69
C PRO A 183 13.10 -8.52 -22.64
N ASP A 184 13.40 -8.01 -21.44
CA ASP A 184 13.60 -6.58 -21.21
C ASP A 184 14.81 -6.05 -22.02
N GLN A 185 14.63 -4.87 -22.63
CA GLN A 185 15.70 -4.19 -23.39
C GLN A 185 16.74 -3.51 -22.48
N VAL A 186 16.49 -3.47 -21.17
CA VAL A 186 17.27 -2.73 -20.17
C VAL A 186 18.04 -3.68 -19.27
N THR A 187 19.35 -3.45 -19.13
CA THR A 187 20.22 -4.20 -18.23
C THR A 187 20.05 -3.66 -16.81
N PHE A 188 19.44 -4.44 -15.92
CA PHE A 188 19.32 -4.09 -14.51
C PHE A 188 20.59 -4.47 -13.76
N SER A 189 20.99 -3.65 -12.78
CA SER A 189 22.10 -3.97 -11.89
C SER A 189 21.60 -4.67 -10.64
N GLU A 190 22.31 -5.71 -10.19
CA GLU A 190 22.06 -6.45 -8.93
C GLU A 190 22.44 -5.64 -7.67
N GLY A 191 22.80 -4.37 -7.83
CA GLY A 191 23.22 -3.47 -6.76
C GLY A 191 22.06 -2.83 -5.96
N PRO A 192 22.40 -2.08 -4.89
CA PRO A 192 21.44 -1.30 -4.11
C PRO A 192 20.67 -0.31 -5.00
N THR A 193 19.40 -0.05 -4.64
CA THR A 193 18.57 0.91 -5.38
C THR A 193 19.07 2.34 -5.19
N SER A 194 19.13 3.11 -6.29
CA SER A 194 19.50 4.52 -6.26
C SER A 194 18.54 5.35 -5.40
N ILE A 195 19.09 6.28 -4.62
CA ILE A 195 18.29 7.20 -3.80
C ILE A 195 17.40 8.12 -4.65
N VAL A 196 17.80 8.41 -5.88
CA VAL A 196 17.00 9.21 -6.83
C VAL A 196 15.73 8.45 -7.21
N THR A 197 15.85 7.16 -7.49
CA THR A 197 14.71 6.27 -7.75
C THR A 197 13.78 6.20 -6.55
N VAL A 198 14.31 6.14 -5.32
CA VAL A 198 13.50 6.18 -4.08
C VAL A 198 12.70 7.48 -3.97
N ILE A 199 13.30 8.63 -4.29
CA ILE A 199 12.61 9.93 -4.25
C ILE A 199 11.50 10.00 -5.31
N VAL A 200 11.73 9.46 -6.50
CA VAL A 200 10.70 9.41 -7.55
C VAL A 200 9.55 8.49 -7.17
N VAL A 201 9.85 7.34 -6.53
CA VAL A 201 8.82 6.42 -6.01
C VAL A 201 7.98 7.10 -4.91
N TRP A 202 8.63 7.83 -4.00
CA TRP A 202 7.92 8.65 -3.03
C TRP A 202 7.04 9.70 -3.70
N GLY A 203 7.56 10.42 -4.70
CA GLY A 203 6.80 11.43 -5.44
C GLY A 203 5.57 10.84 -6.16
N PHE A 204 5.71 9.64 -6.72
CA PHE A 204 4.62 8.93 -7.39
C PHE A 204 3.59 8.36 -6.40
N SER A 205 4.02 7.84 -5.25
CA SER A 205 3.11 7.29 -4.24
C SER A 205 2.30 8.38 -3.52
N ILE A 206 2.80 9.62 -3.49
CA ILE A 206 2.10 10.77 -2.90
C ILE A 206 1.05 11.38 -3.86
N GLY A 207 1.23 11.23 -5.18
CA GLY A 207 0.46 11.95 -6.22
C GLY A 207 -0.62 11.11 -6.88
#